data_AF-A0A419WWD2-F1
#
_entry.id   AF-A0A419WWD2-F1
#
_cell.length_a   1.000
_cell.length_b   1.000
_cell.length_c   1.000
_cell.angle_alpha   90.00
_cell.angle_beta   90.00
_cell.angle_gamma   90.00
#
_symmetry.space_group_name_H-M   'P 1'
#
loop_
_entity.id
_entity.type
_entity.pdbx_description
1 polymer ?
#
loop_
_entity_poly.entity_id
_entity_poly.type
_entity_poly.pdbx_seq_one_letter_code
_entity_poly.pdbx_strand_id
1 'polypeptide(L)'
;MRKNDFITAIFEEIKESLLVIDGKLENGQSGDEKRKIVIPKELVEFLNRSIDQSVRENISRLNLSSQDQFRDLNQKLGGLIHSVKELTKVRRKRKLIFRKLVVWQSISALLLMIGLTLFIHNRQLSDNALKFRYIEACGGIDSKKLLKLDTVFHVNRDELVIEKMKNKDQ
;
A
#
# COMPACT_ATOMS: atom_id res chain seq x y z
N MET A 1 43.14 42.64 28.99
CA MET A 1 41.99 43.54 28.77
C MET A 1 40.77 42.70 28.43
N ARG A 2 39.62 42.94 29.09
CA ARG A 2 38.41 42.16 28.84
C ARG A 2 37.73 42.65 27.56
N LYS A 3 37.05 41.73 26.84
CA LYS A 3 36.05 41.95 25.75
C LYS A 3 35.48 43.38 25.72
N ASN A 4 34.85 43.71 26.84
CA ASN A 4 34.00 44.88 27.00
C ASN A 4 34.79 46.16 27.19
N ASP A 5 35.98 46.11 27.79
CA ASP A 5 36.78 47.30 28.08
C ASP A 5 37.34 47.92 26.78
N PHE A 6 37.74 47.09 25.81
CA PHE A 6 38.21 47.52 24.49
C PHE A 6 37.10 48.09 23.61
N ILE A 7 35.93 47.43 23.57
CA ILE A 7 34.78 47.90 22.80
C ILE A 7 34.28 49.25 23.33
N THR A 8 34.27 49.42 24.65
CA THR A 8 33.88 50.69 25.29
C THR A 8 34.86 51.81 24.93
N ALA A 9 36.16 51.52 24.90
CA ALA A 9 37.19 52.51 24.52
C ALA A 9 37.03 52.97 23.05
N ILE A 10 36.80 52.04 22.12
CA ILE A 10 36.57 52.37 20.71
C ILE A 10 35.26 53.13 20.51
N PHE A 11 34.21 52.77 21.24
CA PHE A 11 32.92 53.45 21.14
C PHE A 11 32.99 54.89 21.64
N GLU A 12 33.72 55.13 22.74
CA GLU A 12 33.95 56.47 23.25
C GLU A 12 34.82 57.29 22.28
N GLU A 13 35.83 56.69 21.65
CA GLU A 13 36.66 57.35 20.63
C GLU A 13 35.87 57.72 19.37
N ILE A 14 34.98 56.84 18.90
CA ILE A 14 34.08 57.14 17.77
C ILE A 14 33.12 58.28 18.14
N LYS A 15 32.53 58.24 19.34
CA LYS A 15 31.60 59.26 19.83
C LYS A 15 32.28 60.63 19.98
N GLU A 16 33.47 60.68 20.55
CA GLU A 16 34.32 61.88 20.61
C GLU A 16 34.62 62.42 19.21
N SER A 17 35.01 61.54 18.28
CA SER A 17 35.29 61.96 16.89
C SER A 17 34.08 62.55 16.18
N LEU A 18 32.87 62.01 16.43
CA LEU A 18 31.61 62.53 15.90
C LEU A 18 31.23 63.88 16.51
N LEU A 19 31.39 64.04 17.83
CA LEU A 19 31.16 65.30 18.53
C LEU A 19 32.08 66.42 18.01
N VAL A 20 33.35 66.11 17.74
CA VAL A 20 34.31 67.06 17.15
C VAL A 20 33.92 67.44 15.71
N ILE A 21 33.36 66.53 14.94
CA ILE A 21 32.89 66.80 13.58
C ILE A 21 31.64 67.70 13.62
N ASP A 22 30.70 67.42 14.52
CA ASP A 22 29.46 68.18 14.68
C ASP A 22 29.74 69.63 15.10
N GLY A 23 30.62 69.83 16.09
CA GLY A 23 31.05 71.17 16.52
C GLY A 23 31.87 71.94 15.48
N LYS A 24 32.51 71.25 14.51
CA LYS A 24 33.16 71.89 13.36
C LYS A 24 32.17 72.25 12.25
N LEU A 25 31.08 71.50 12.11
CA LEU A 25 30.00 71.78 11.17
C LEU A 25 29.19 73.02 11.57
N GLU A 26 28.96 73.23 12.89
CA GLU A 26 28.29 74.44 13.39
C GLU A 26 29.14 75.72 13.25
N ASN A 27 30.47 75.62 13.28
CA ASN A 27 31.37 76.79 13.26
C ASN A 27 31.91 77.20 11.87
N GLY A 28 31.43 76.61 10.77
CA GLY A 28 31.67 77.10 9.42
C GLY A 28 33.13 77.18 8.95
N GLN A 29 34.08 76.50 9.60
CA GLN A 29 35.47 76.44 9.13
C GLN A 29 35.65 75.30 8.12
N SER A 30 35.55 75.67 6.83
CA SER A 30 36.01 74.85 5.71
C SER A 30 37.55 74.81 5.73
N GLY A 31 38.10 73.78 6.37
CA GLY A 31 39.51 73.41 6.32
C GLY A 31 39.62 71.99 5.79
N ASP A 32 40.10 71.87 4.55
CA ASP A 32 40.35 70.63 3.82
C ASP A 32 41.44 69.81 4.53
N GLU A 33 41.03 68.98 5.50
CA GLU A 33 41.87 67.91 6.02
C GLU A 33 41.06 66.63 5.94
N LYS A 34 41.22 65.90 4.81
CA LYS A 34 40.76 64.51 4.67
C LYS A 34 41.48 63.65 5.71
N ARG A 35 41.00 63.65 6.96
CA ARG A 35 41.29 62.56 7.89
C ARG A 35 40.73 61.31 7.24
N LYS A 36 41.61 60.51 6.63
CA LYS A 36 41.34 59.10 6.35
C LYS A 36 40.80 58.54 7.66
N ILE A 37 39.52 58.16 7.68
CA ILE A 37 38.96 57.34 8.75
C ILE A 37 39.76 56.03 8.67
N VAL A 38 40.85 55.95 9.43
CA VAL A 38 41.66 54.74 9.52
C VAL A 38 40.87 53.83 10.43
N ILE A 39 40.00 53.02 9.83
CA ILE A 39 39.37 51.92 10.56
C ILE A 39 40.51 51.09 11.16
N PRO A 40 40.56 50.92 12.49
CA PRO A 40 41.62 50.17 13.13
C PRO A 40 41.66 48.77 12.53
N LYS A 41 42.85 48.33 12.08
CA LYS A 41 43.02 46.97 11.53
C LYS A 41 42.52 45.90 12.50
N GLU A 42 42.67 46.15 13.81
CA GLU A 42 42.15 45.29 14.88
C GLU A 42 40.62 45.17 14.87
N LEU A 43 39.89 46.22 14.51
CA LEU A 43 38.43 46.18 14.46
C LEU A 43 37.94 45.34 13.27
N VAL A 44 38.60 45.47 12.12
CA VAL A 44 38.32 44.64 10.92
C VAL A 44 38.65 43.18 11.20
N GLU A 45 39.78 42.92 11.87
CA GLU A 45 40.19 41.58 12.26
C GLU A 45 39.24 40.96 13.28
N PHE A 46 38.79 41.75 14.28
CA PHE A 46 37.79 41.32 15.25
C PHE A 46 36.44 41.00 14.61
N LEU A 47 35.96 41.85 13.70
CA LEU A 47 34.72 41.64 12.95
C LEU A 47 34.79 40.38 12.08
N ASN A 48 35.87 40.21 11.31
CA ASN A 48 36.06 39.02 10.49
C ASN A 48 36.08 37.75 11.35
N ARG A 49 36.77 37.79 12.50
CA ARG A 49 36.83 36.65 13.42
C ARG A 49 35.47 36.32 14.03
N SER A 50 34.68 37.34 14.37
CA SER A 50 33.33 37.16 14.91
C SER A 50 32.36 36.62 13.86
N ILE A 51 32.44 37.11 12.62
CA ILE A 51 31.63 36.62 11.49
C ILE A 51 31.99 35.18 11.20
N ASP A 52 33.28 34.85 11.07
CA ASP A 52 33.75 33.47 10.83
C ASP A 52 33.27 32.51 11.91
N GLN A 53 33.32 32.94 13.18
CA GLN A 53 32.86 32.11 14.29
C GLN A 53 31.34 31.88 14.23
N SER A 54 30.55 32.92 13.98
CA SER A 54 29.09 32.79 13.84
C SER A 54 28.69 31.92 12.65
N VAL A 55 29.36 32.08 11.52
CA VAL A 55 29.13 31.27 10.31
C VAL A 55 29.49 29.81 10.57
N ARG A 56 30.63 29.53 11.20
CA ARG A 56 31.00 28.15 11.58
C ARG A 56 29.97 27.52 12.49
N GLU A 57 29.55 28.21 13.54
CA GLU A 57 28.58 27.68 14.50
C GLU A 57 27.23 27.37 13.83
N ASN A 58 26.73 28.26 12.98
CA ASN A 58 25.49 28.02 12.24
C ASN A 58 25.61 26.86 11.25
N ILE A 59 26.73 26.76 10.50
CA ILE A 59 26.98 25.63 9.59
C ILE A 59 27.05 24.31 10.37
N SER A 60 27.74 24.29 11.52
CA SER A 60 27.81 23.10 12.38
C SER A 60 26.45 22.70 12.91
N ARG A 61 25.63 23.65 13.38
CA ARG A 61 24.26 23.40 13.87
C ARG A 61 23.35 22.88 12.75
N LEU A 62 23.43 23.47 11.56
CA LEU A 62 22.69 23.03 10.38
C LEU A 62 23.06 21.61 9.98
N ASN A 63 24.36 21.28 9.93
CA ASN A 63 24.81 19.94 9.60
C ASN A 63 24.35 18.90 10.62
N LEU A 64 24.45 19.20 11.93
CA LEU A 64 23.97 18.31 12.99
C LEU A 64 22.46 18.07 12.88
N SER A 65 21.68 19.15 12.71
CA SER A 65 20.23 19.08 12.55
C SER A 65 19.83 18.28 11.30
N SER A 66 20.50 18.51 10.17
CA SER A 66 20.23 17.78 8.94
C SER A 66 20.57 16.30 9.09
N GLN A 67 21.69 15.96 9.76
CA GLN A 67 22.09 14.58 10.00
C GLN A 67 21.10 13.84 10.90
N ASP A 68 20.60 14.49 11.95
CA ASP A 68 19.57 13.91 12.82
C ASP A 68 18.25 13.69 12.08
N GLN A 69 17.83 14.62 11.22
CA GLN A 69 16.65 14.44 10.36
C GLN A 69 16.82 13.26 9.39
N PHE A 70 17.98 13.11 8.75
CA PHE A 70 18.25 11.96 7.89
C PHE A 70 18.25 10.64 8.66
N ARG A 71 18.75 10.64 9.90
CA ARG A 71 18.73 9.45 10.76
C ARG A 71 17.30 9.05 11.13
N ASP A 72 16.46 10.01 11.53
CA ASP A 72 15.04 9.77 11.82
C ASP A 72 14.28 9.27 10.59
N LEU A 73 14.50 9.89 9.43
CA LEU A 73 13.90 9.47 8.16
C LEU A 73 14.31 8.06 7.77
N ASN A 74 15.60 7.71 7.88
CA ASN A 74 16.07 6.36 7.59
C ASN A 74 15.48 5.33 8.55
N GLN A 75 15.33 5.67 9.84
CA GLN A 75 14.69 4.80 10.82
C GLN A 75 13.21 4.58 10.48
N LYS A 76 12.49 5.65 10.12
CA LYS A 76 11.09 5.57 9.66
C LYS A 76 10.95 4.76 8.37
N LEU A 77 11.83 4.96 7.39
CA LEU A 77 11.87 4.14 6.17
C LEU A 77 12.10 2.67 6.50
N GLY A 78 13.04 2.35 7.39
CA GLY A 78 13.30 0.98 7.83
C GLY A 78 12.06 0.32 8.44
N GLY A 79 11.35 1.04 9.30
CA GLY A 79 10.08 0.58 9.88
C GLY A 79 8.99 0.36 8.83
N LEU A 80 8.89 1.24 7.83
CA LEU A 80 7.92 1.13 6.75
C LEU A 80 8.23 -0.06 5.83
N ILE A 81 9.50 -0.25 5.46
CA ILE A 81 9.97 -1.40 4.66
C ILE A 81 9.63 -2.71 5.38
N HIS A 82 9.88 -2.78 6.70
CA HIS A 82 9.53 -3.95 7.49
C HIS A 82 8.01 -4.22 7.47
N SER A 83 7.21 -3.18 7.67
CA SER A 83 5.74 -3.27 7.63
C SER A 83 5.22 -3.74 6.27
N VAL A 84 5.76 -3.19 5.18
CA VAL A 84 5.44 -3.64 3.81
C VAL A 84 5.86 -5.09 3.59
N LYS A 85 7.02 -5.51 4.09
CA LYS A 85 7.49 -6.90 4.00
C LYS A 85 6.52 -7.86 4.69
N GLU A 86 6.03 -7.51 5.87
CA GLU A 86 5.02 -8.32 6.58
C GLU A 86 3.69 -8.36 5.82
N LEU A 87 3.21 -7.23 5.30
CA LEU A 87 1.98 -7.19 4.49
C LEU A 87 2.10 -8.03 3.22
N THR A 88 3.24 -7.98 2.51
CA THR A 88 3.45 -8.80 1.31
C THR A 88 3.53 -10.30 1.62
N LYS A 89 4.05 -10.70 2.79
CA LYS A 89 4.07 -12.08 3.25
C LYS A 89 2.65 -12.58 3.53
N VAL A 90 1.84 -11.78 4.23
CA VAL A 90 0.41 -12.09 4.49
C VAL A 90 -0.36 -12.18 3.16
N ARG A 91 -0.13 -11.26 2.23
CA ARG A 91 -0.75 -11.27 0.89
C ARG A 91 -0.37 -12.53 0.10
N ARG A 92 0.90 -12.94 0.12
CA ARG A 92 1.36 -14.20 -0.52
C ARG A 92 0.69 -15.43 0.07
N LYS A 93 0.63 -15.54 1.41
CA LYS A 93 -0.04 -16.66 2.09
C LYS A 93 -1.52 -16.76 1.69
N ARG A 94 -2.26 -15.63 1.71
CA ARG A 94 -3.66 -15.60 1.28
C ARG A 94 -3.82 -16.07 -0.16
N LYS A 95 -3.00 -15.60 -1.10
CA LYS A 95 -3.06 -16.01 -2.52
C LYS A 95 -2.90 -17.53 -2.69
N LEU A 96 -2.02 -18.17 -1.92
CA LEU A 96 -1.83 -19.62 -1.97
C LEU A 96 -3.05 -20.38 -1.43
N ILE A 97 -3.66 -19.91 -0.35
CA ILE A 97 -4.87 -20.51 0.23
C ILE A 97 -6.04 -20.40 -0.74
N PHE A 98 -6.26 -19.20 -1.32
CA PHE A 98 -7.28 -19.01 -2.34
C PHE A 98 -7.07 -19.91 -3.56
N ARG A 99 -5.83 -20.05 -4.05
CA ARG A 99 -5.53 -20.97 -5.15
C ARG A 99 -5.86 -22.41 -4.81
N LYS A 100 -5.51 -22.89 -3.61
CA LYS A 100 -5.87 -24.24 -3.15
C LYS A 100 -7.37 -24.43 -3.05
N LEU A 101 -8.09 -23.42 -2.54
CA LEU A 101 -9.55 -23.47 -2.40
C LEU A 101 -10.24 -23.53 -3.76
N VAL A 102 -9.81 -22.72 -4.73
CA VAL A 102 -10.36 -22.75 -6.10
C VAL A 102 -10.16 -24.12 -6.74
N VAL A 103 -8.97 -24.70 -6.62
CA VAL A 103 -8.71 -26.05 -7.17
C VAL A 103 -9.61 -27.10 -6.51
N TRP A 104 -9.74 -27.06 -5.18
CA TRP A 104 -10.63 -27.98 -4.46
C TRP A 104 -12.10 -27.82 -4.84
N GLN A 105 -12.57 -26.57 -4.98
CA GLN A 105 -13.93 -26.26 -5.43
C GLN A 105 -14.18 -26.79 -6.84
N SER A 106 -13.23 -26.60 -7.78
CA SER A 106 -13.33 -27.13 -9.13
C SER A 106 -13.43 -28.66 -9.15
N ILE A 107 -12.60 -29.35 -8.36
CA ILE A 107 -12.62 -30.81 -8.26
C ILE A 107 -13.95 -31.29 -7.67
N SER A 108 -14.43 -30.65 -6.61
CA SER A 108 -15.71 -31.01 -5.98
C SER A 108 -16.89 -30.80 -6.92
N ALA A 109 -16.93 -29.67 -7.65
CA ALA A 109 -17.96 -29.41 -8.65
C ALA A 109 -17.95 -30.44 -9.78
N LEU A 110 -16.77 -30.80 -10.29
CA LEU A 110 -16.62 -31.83 -11.32
C LEU A 110 -17.14 -33.18 -10.82
N LEU A 111 -16.80 -33.57 -9.59
CA LEU A 111 -17.26 -34.82 -9.00
C LEU A 111 -18.79 -34.85 -8.83
N LEU A 112 -19.39 -33.73 -8.42
CA LEU A 112 -20.85 -33.60 -8.34
C LEU A 112 -21.53 -33.72 -9.71
N MET A 113 -20.96 -33.08 -10.74
CA MET A 113 -21.49 -33.19 -12.11
C MET A 113 -21.40 -34.61 -12.65
N ILE A 114 -20.28 -35.30 -12.42
CA ILE A 114 -20.11 -36.70 -12.79
C ILE A 114 -21.13 -37.56 -12.03
N GLY A 115 -21.27 -37.37 -10.72
CA GLY A 115 -22.22 -38.12 -9.89
C GLY A 115 -23.67 -37.94 -10.35
N LEU A 116 -24.10 -36.71 -10.64
CA LEU A 116 -25.43 -36.42 -11.17
C LEU A 116 -25.66 -37.06 -12.53
N THR A 117 -24.66 -36.99 -13.42
CA THR A 117 -24.71 -37.62 -14.74
C THR A 117 -24.86 -39.13 -14.61
N LEU A 118 -24.07 -39.75 -13.75
CA LEU A 118 -24.12 -41.19 -13.50
C LEU A 118 -25.46 -41.61 -12.89
N PHE A 119 -26.01 -40.82 -11.97
CA PHE A 119 -27.32 -41.06 -11.37
C PHE A 119 -28.44 -41.04 -12.42
N ILE A 120 -28.46 -40.01 -13.27
CA ILE A 120 -29.44 -39.91 -14.36
C ILE A 120 -29.31 -41.10 -15.31
N HIS A 121 -28.08 -41.45 -15.70
CA HIS A 121 -27.85 -42.54 -16.63
C HIS A 121 -28.22 -43.91 -16.04
N ASN A 122 -27.91 -44.15 -14.77
CA ASN A 122 -28.28 -45.39 -14.08
C ASN A 122 -29.80 -45.52 -13.94
N ARG A 123 -30.49 -44.40 -13.65
CA ARG A 123 -31.96 -44.36 -13.61
C ARG A 123 -32.56 -44.67 -14.98
N GLN A 124 -32.03 -44.07 -16.05
CA GLN A 124 -32.47 -44.38 -17.43
C GLN A 124 -32.24 -45.84 -17.79
N LEU A 125 -31.11 -46.43 -17.37
CA LEU A 125 -30.82 -47.83 -17.61
C LEU A 125 -31.82 -48.76 -16.88
N SER A 126 -32.11 -48.45 -15.61
CA SER A 126 -33.12 -49.16 -14.83
C SER A 126 -34.52 -49.05 -15.44
N ASP A 127 -34.90 -47.85 -15.88
CA ASP A 127 -36.19 -47.59 -16.51
C ASP A 127 -36.31 -48.36 -17.85
N ASN A 128 -35.25 -48.41 -18.65
CA ASN A 128 -35.21 -49.19 -19.90
C ASN A 128 -35.25 -50.70 -19.65
N ALA A 129 -34.57 -51.20 -18.61
CA ALA A 129 -34.65 -52.60 -18.21
C ALA A 129 -36.08 -52.98 -17.79
N LEU A 130 -36.76 -52.12 -17.04
CA LEU A 130 -38.16 -52.31 -16.64
C LEU A 130 -39.10 -52.30 -17.87
N LYS A 131 -38.90 -51.38 -18.81
CA LYS A 131 -39.66 -51.37 -20.07
C LYS A 131 -39.51 -52.68 -20.84
N PHE A 132 -38.28 -53.20 -20.94
CA PHE A 132 -38.01 -54.43 -21.67
C PHE A 132 -38.71 -55.63 -21.03
N ARG A 133 -38.57 -55.81 -19.71
CA ARG A 133 -39.25 -56.88 -18.96
C ARG A 133 -40.77 -56.79 -19.06
N TYR A 134 -41.33 -55.60 -18.95
CA TYR A 134 -42.78 -55.39 -19.10
C TYR A 134 -43.30 -55.77 -20.49
N ILE A 135 -42.54 -55.46 -21.56
CA ILE A 135 -42.89 -55.84 -22.94
C ILE A 135 -42.83 -57.36 -23.12
N GLU A 136 -41.80 -58.00 -22.56
CA GLU A 136 -41.63 -59.46 -22.58
C GLU A 136 -42.78 -60.16 -21.83
N ALA A 137 -43.12 -59.71 -20.63
CA ALA A 137 -44.24 -60.23 -19.84
C ALA A 137 -45.60 -60.06 -20.53
N CYS A 138 -45.74 -59.06 -21.40
CA CYS A 138 -46.95 -58.85 -22.19
C CYS A 138 -47.00 -59.65 -23.51
N GLY A 139 -45.95 -60.42 -23.86
CA GLY A 139 -45.88 -61.17 -25.11
C GLY A 139 -45.70 -60.31 -26.36
N GLY A 140 -45.13 -59.10 -26.21
CA GLY A 140 -44.99 -58.10 -27.27
C GLY A 140 -46.08 -57.01 -27.22
N ILE A 141 -45.77 -55.83 -27.76
CA ILE A 141 -46.70 -54.68 -27.74
C ILE A 141 -46.79 -54.00 -29.11
N ASP A 142 -47.99 -53.47 -29.43
CA ASP A 142 -48.21 -52.67 -30.62
C ASP A 142 -47.58 -51.27 -30.48
N SER A 143 -47.20 -50.69 -31.63
CA SER A 143 -46.63 -49.35 -31.82
C SER A 143 -47.33 -48.25 -31.00
N LYS A 144 -48.67 -48.25 -30.96
CA LYS A 144 -49.46 -47.27 -30.19
C LYS A 144 -49.29 -47.43 -28.67
N LYS A 145 -49.15 -48.67 -28.18
CA LYS A 145 -48.92 -48.96 -26.76
C LYS A 145 -47.48 -48.65 -26.37
N LEU A 146 -46.52 -48.87 -27.29
CA LEU A 146 -45.12 -48.50 -27.10
C LEU A 146 -44.96 -46.98 -26.95
N LEU A 147 -45.65 -46.19 -27.77
CA LEU A 147 -45.64 -44.73 -27.66
C LEU A 147 -46.19 -44.23 -26.31
N LYS A 148 -47.27 -44.87 -25.82
CA LYS A 148 -47.83 -44.56 -24.49
C LYS A 148 -46.87 -44.94 -23.37
N LEU A 149 -46.22 -46.10 -23.48
CA LEU A 149 -45.20 -46.54 -22.53
C LEU A 149 -44.04 -45.56 -22.48
N ASP A 150 -43.57 -45.06 -23.62
CA ASP A 150 -42.48 -44.09 -23.64
C ASP A 150 -42.89 -42.73 -23.05
N THR A 151 -44.13 -42.30 -23.30
CA THR A 151 -44.71 -41.10 -22.70
C THR A 151 -44.73 -41.18 -21.16
N VAL A 152 -45.08 -42.34 -20.59
CA VAL A 152 -45.14 -42.59 -19.14
C VAL A 152 -43.77 -42.56 -18.46
N PHE A 153 -42.68 -42.81 -19.18
CA PHE A 153 -41.33 -42.81 -18.61
C PHE A 153 -40.53 -41.54 -18.92
N HIS A 154 -40.72 -40.93 -20.10
CA HIS A 154 -39.90 -39.80 -20.57
C HIS A 154 -40.63 -38.46 -20.59
N VAL A 155 -41.92 -38.40 -20.93
CA VAL A 155 -42.64 -37.13 -21.17
C VAL A 155 -43.43 -36.69 -19.94
N ASN A 156 -44.26 -37.58 -19.39
CA ASN A 156 -45.02 -37.38 -18.16
C ASN A 156 -44.76 -38.57 -17.26
N ARG A 157 -43.68 -38.48 -16.47
CA ARG A 157 -43.24 -39.57 -15.61
C ARG A 157 -44.28 -39.85 -14.53
N ASP A 158 -45.04 -40.93 -14.70
CA ASP A 158 -46.09 -41.34 -13.76
C ASP A 158 -45.56 -42.46 -12.86
N GLU A 159 -45.12 -42.09 -11.66
CA GLU A 159 -44.51 -43.03 -10.72
C GLU A 159 -45.48 -44.13 -10.27
N LEU A 160 -46.78 -43.86 -10.21
CA LEU A 160 -47.80 -44.85 -9.82
C LEU A 160 -47.98 -45.92 -10.90
N VAL A 161 -47.87 -45.53 -12.17
CA VAL A 161 -47.94 -46.47 -13.29
C VAL A 161 -46.66 -47.30 -13.38
N ILE A 162 -45.50 -46.67 -13.18
CA ILE A 162 -44.20 -47.36 -13.16
C ILE A 162 -44.14 -48.38 -12.01
N GLU A 163 -44.66 -48.05 -10.82
CA GLU A 163 -44.72 -48.97 -9.69
C GLU A 163 -45.63 -50.17 -9.97
N LYS A 164 -46.79 -49.94 -10.61
CA LYS A 164 -47.68 -51.03 -11.05
C LYS A 164 -47.02 -51.95 -12.08
N MET A 165 -46.20 -51.40 -12.98
CA MET A 165 -45.43 -52.20 -13.94
C MET A 165 -44.38 -53.06 -13.23
N LYS A 166 -43.66 -52.50 -12.25
CA LYS A 166 -42.68 -53.23 -11.44
C LYS A 166 -43.31 -54.41 -10.68
N ASN A 167 -44.52 -54.24 -10.15
CA ASN A 167 -45.25 -55.30 -9.44
C ASN A 167 -45.84 -56.37 -10.37
N LYS A 168 -45.97 -56.07 -11.67
CA LYS A 168 -46.48 -57.02 -12.68
C LYS A 168 -45.37 -57.87 -13.31
N ASP A 169 -44.11 -57.42 -13.19
CA ASP A 169 -42.89 -58.14 -13.59
C ASP A 169 -42.39 -59.15 -12.53
N GLN A 170 -43.07 -59.25 -11.38
CA GLN A 170 -42.81 -60.18 -10.27
C GLN A 170 -43.81 -61.34 -10.30
#